data_AF-A0A945E9T0-F1
#
_entry.id   AF-A0A945E9T0-F1
#
_cell.length_a   1.000
_cell.length_b   1.000
_cell.length_c   1.000
_cell.angle_alpha   90.00
_cell.angle_beta   90.00
_cell.angle_gamma   90.00
#
_symmetry.space_group_name_H-M   'P 1'
#
loop_
_entity.id
_entity.type
_entity.pdbx_description
1 polymer ?
#
loop_
_entity_poly.entity_id
_entity_poly.type
_entity_poly.pdbx_seq_one_letter_code
_entity_poly.pdbx_strand_id
1 'polypeptide(L)' 'EVRQKNGFTQEELGTNVGVSRQTIISIERYRYKPTLELAMKIAQKLNIKIEKLFYFE' A
#
# COMPACT_ATOMS: atom_id res chain seq x y z
N GLU A 1 -2.81 9.59 1.61
CA GLU A 1 -4.24 9.94 1.83
C GLU A 1 -5.21 8.77 1.73
N VAL A 2 -5.11 7.93 0.69
CA VAL A 2 -6.04 6.80 0.49
C VAL A 2 -6.13 5.86 1.71
N ARG A 3 -4.98 5.50 2.29
CA ARG A 3 -4.92 4.66 3.50
C ARG A 3 -5.73 5.25 4.65
N GLN A 4 -5.57 6.55 4.92
CA GLN A 4 -6.27 7.25 6.01
C GLN A 4 -7.79 7.28 5.78
N LYS A 5 -8.24 7.45 4.53
CA LYS A 5 -9.67 7.39 4.17
C LYS A 5 -10.29 6.01 4.41
N ASN A 6 -9.47 4.96 4.40
CA ASN A 6 -9.87 3.59 4.74
C ASN A 6 -9.69 3.26 6.22
N GLY A 7 -9.36 4.23 7.07
CA GLY A 7 -9.22 4.03 8.52
C GLY A 7 -7.96 3.28 8.96
N PHE A 8 -7.06 2.92 8.05
CA PHE A 8 -5.84 2.19 8.41
C PHE A 8 -4.74 3.12 8.90
N THR A 9 -4.01 2.72 9.94
CA THR A 9 -2.66 3.18 10.23
C THR A 9 -1.63 2.52 9.28
N GLN A 10 -0.41 3.06 9.22
CA GLN A 10 0.67 2.46 8.40
C GLN A 10 1.09 1.09 8.91
N GLU A 11 1.03 0.92 10.23
CA GLU A 11 1.35 -0.35 10.90
C GLU A 11 0.29 -1.41 10.58
N GLU A 12 -1.00 -1.07 10.74
CA GLU A 12 -2.09 -1.99 10.41
C GLU A 12 -2.08 -2.39 8.93
N LEU A 13 -1.87 -1.44 8.02
CA LEU A 13 -1.76 -1.77 6.60
C LEU A 13 -0.58 -2.69 6.34
N GLY A 14 0.58 -2.40 6.95
CA GLY A 14 1.79 -3.23 6.85
C GLY A 14 1.52 -4.67 7.30
N THR A 15 1.01 -4.83 8.52
CA THR A 15 0.64 -6.13 9.09
C THR A 15 -0.36 -6.88 8.19
N ASN A 16 -1.37 -6.19 7.67
CA ASN A 16 -2.39 -6.79 6.79
C ASN A 16 -1.85 -7.28 5.43
N VAL A 17 -0.79 -6.67 4.92
CA VAL A 17 -0.17 -7.05 3.63
C VAL A 17 1.16 -7.79 3.80
N GLY A 18 1.55 -8.11 5.03
CA GLY A 18 2.73 -8.90 5.35
C GLY A 18 4.07 -8.15 5.25
N VAL A 19 4.08 -6.83 5.45
CA VAL A 19 5.29 -6.01 5.40
C VAL A 19 5.42 -5.10 6.61
N SER A 20 6.63 -4.59 6.85
CA SER A 20 6.85 -3.65 7.95
C SER A 20 6.13 -2.32 7.71
N ARG A 21 5.81 -1.61 8.81
CA ARG A 21 5.38 -0.20 8.77
C ARG A 21 6.33 0.66 7.93
N GLN A 22 7.64 0.41 8.02
CA GLN A 22 8.65 1.15 7.28
C GLN A 22 8.55 0.94 5.77
N THR A 23 8.17 -0.27 5.34
CA THR A 23 7.90 -0.58 3.93
C THR A 23 6.72 0.25 3.44
N ILE A 24 5.62 0.31 4.19
CA ILE A 24 4.46 1.16 3.85
C ILE A 24 4.87 2.64 3.76
N ILE A 25 5.66 3.14 4.72
CA ILE A 25 6.18 4.53 4.67
C ILE A 25 7.01 4.77 3.41
N SER A 26 7.87 3.84 3.04
CA SER A 26 8.70 3.97 1.83
C SER A 26 7.87 3.95 0.56
N ILE A 27 6.81 3.15 0.49
CA ILE A 27 5.85 3.14 -0.63
C ILE A 27 5.10 4.47 -0.70
N GLU A 28 4.54 4.95 0.42
CA GLU A 28 3.78 6.22 0.47
C GLU A 28 4.65 7.44 0.14
N ARG A 29 5.97 7.35 0.35
CA ARG A 29 6.96 8.38 0.00
C ARG A 29 7.60 8.17 -1.38
N TYR A 30 7.13 7.20 -2.17
CA TYR A 30 7.69 6.86 -3.49
C TYR A 30 9.18 6.49 -3.46
N ARG A 31 9.70 6.06 -2.30
CA ARG A 31 11.10 5.62 -2.12
C ARG A 31 11.29 4.12 -2.36
N TYR A 32 10.21 3.38 -2.54
CA TYR A 32 10.23 1.95 -2.82
C TYR A 32 9.13 1.60 -3.81
N LYS A 33 9.51 0.96 -4.92
CA LYS A 33 8.57 0.38 -5.88
C LYS A 33 8.17 -1.01 -5.36
N PRO A 34 6.91 -1.22 -4.93
CA PRO A 34 6.48 -2.55 -4.49
C PRO A 34 6.47 -3.53 -5.66
N THR A 35 6.57 -4.83 -5.35
CA THR A 35 6.27 -5.88 -6.33
C THR A 35 4.80 -5.82 -6.74
N LEU A 36 4.46 -6.38 -7.90
CA LEU A 36 3.07 -6.45 -8.36
C LEU A 36 2.16 -7.12 -7.30
N GLU A 37 2.64 -8.21 -6.70
CA GLU A 37 1.92 -8.91 -5.63
C GLU A 37 1.62 -8.01 -4.42
N LEU A 38 2.62 -7.26 -3.95
CA LEU A 38 2.43 -6.35 -2.81
C LEU A 38 1.48 -5.20 -3.16
N ALA A 39 1.62 -4.64 -4.37
CA ALA A 39 0.71 -3.61 -4.86
C ALA A 39 -0.74 -4.12 -4.96
N MET A 40 -0.94 -5.35 -5.43
CA MET A 40 -2.26 -6.01 -5.46
C MET A 40 -2.82 -6.22 -4.06
N LYS A 41 -2.02 -6.70 -3.10
CA LYS A 41 -2.45 -6.87 -1.70
C LYS A 41 -2.88 -5.54 -1.08
N ILE A 42 -2.10 -4.48 -1.29
CA ILE A 42 -2.44 -3.13 -0.81
C ILE A 42 -3.74 -2.63 -1.44
N ALA A 43 -3.90 -2.79 -2.76
CA ALA A 43 -5.09 -2.38 -3.48
C ALA A 43 -6.35 -3.10 -2.99
N GLN A 44 -6.27 -4.42 -2.79
CA GLN A 44 -7.36 -5.22 -2.23
C GLN A 44 -7.72 -4.77 -0.81
N LYS A 45 -6.73 -4.55 0.07
CA LYS A 45 -6.99 -4.12 1.45
C LYS A 45 -7.58 -2.71 1.54
N LEU A 46 -7.23 -1.83 0.61
CA LEU A 46 -7.79 -0.49 0.51
C LEU A 46 -9.09 -0.43 -0.32
N ASN A 47 -9.59 -1.59 -0.77
CA ASN A 47 -10.77 -1.73 -1.64
C ASN A 47 -10.76 -0.77 -2.85
N ILE A 48 -9.60 -0.60 -3.47
CA ILE A 48 -9.39 0.32 -4.58
C ILE A 48 -8.70 -0.42 -5.72
N LYS A 49 -9.07 -0.10 -6.95
CA LYS A 49 -8.42 -0.65 -8.14
C LYS A 49 -6.92 -0.33 -8.12
N ILE A 50 -6.09 -1.32 -8.43
CA ILE A 50 -4.63 -1.18 -8.42
C ILE A 50 -4.15 -0.03 -9.32
N GLU A 51 -4.80 0.17 -10.47
CA GLU A 51 -4.53 1.23 -11.44
C GLU A 51 -4.76 2.65 -10.88
N LYS A 52 -5.56 2.79 -9.82
CA LYS A 52 -5.77 4.06 -9.12
C LYS A 52 -4.72 4.33 -8.04
N LEU A 53 -3.96 3.31 -7.64
CA LEU A 53 -2.97 3.39 -6.57
C LEU A 53 -1.53 3.37 -7.07
N PHE A 54 -1.27 2.62 -8.13
CA PHE A 54 0.05 2.39 -8.66
C PHE A 54 0.04 2.57 -10.17
N TYR A 55 1.05 3.25 -10.68
CA TYR A 55 1.35 3.34 -12.10
C TYR A 55 2.52 2.42 -12.38
N PHE A 56 2.32 1.46 -13.28
CA PHE A 56 3.37 0.58 -13.77
C PHE A 56 3.75 1.06 -15.16
N GLU A 57 4.81 1.85 -15.25
CA GLU A 57 5.60 1.99 -16.47
C GLU A 57 6.38 0.70 -16.74
#